data_AF-A0ABD3RD73-F1
#
_entry.id   AF-A0ABD3RD73-F1
#
_cell.length_a   1.000
_cell.length_b   1.000
_cell.length_c   1.000
_cell.angle_alpha   90.00
_cell.angle_beta   90.00
_cell.angle_gamma   90.00
#
_symmetry.space_group_name_H-M   'P 1'
#
loop_
_entity.id
_entity.type
_entity.pdbx_description
1 polymer ?
#
loop_
_entity_poly.entity_id
_entity_poly.type
_entity_poly.pdbx_seq_one_letter_code
_entity_poly.pdbx_strand_id
1 'polypeptide(L)'
;MDNAPADSANGDAAEETGPLKSDPAVTVAFAVGNTYRLLSPSEASYDRMTGRHLKVHDWTLYVDVLPGQDPDLIDRVTFDMRDNSFVTKAFTCHCPIRIRDSLGSSFIGQISGVSNHNHSQERQVGQSTSEGVKSEPSATTRPHPNQSRWRFSTRQQTYGPVDVLITIRGRGGCRCTVQYTIVLSPGGNECPDGSLPVLVEKRPHQQLKPLKMTDTLFSIDMSFGLDGTIAAGSSLYETAKSVYARSKIPMILFLDDETEEFSNKQSYETSIPWQVKLLQPTSISSSHGGSIDAPCNLISISSPHLTGGHGLNECYKIIEGLPSSCIISNTPVATSLTHNMGLQVQIDVTMLSFQEIVKVCQNFVKYEEAMDSLVFQNRREDRCESCRSNKQAVEGNTNKERNIRISKCKTMEDLISCMNPVVTYHYKLQLRDAVVGYARGAANPKSAIEFRQHASSTDKTTVTHWIRFCAAFVRNSSRLRSPAALKGTTSLEEEFDLLFEYVIKDRALRNYYKERRDAFNREGDLKLSDSSMLK
;
A
#
# COMPACT_ATOMS: atom_id res chain seq x y z
N MET A 1 -30.05 44.89 43.78
CA MET A 1 -31.02 43.98 43.15
C MET A 1 -30.20 43.12 42.21
N ASP A 2 -29.63 42.07 42.79
CA ASP A 2 -28.65 41.20 42.15
C ASP A 2 -29.37 40.00 41.53
N ASN A 3 -29.22 39.83 40.21
CA ASN A 3 -29.70 38.68 39.48
C ASN A 3 -28.58 37.64 39.37
N ALA A 4 -28.74 36.53 40.08
CA ALA A 4 -27.94 35.32 39.93
C ALA A 4 -28.43 34.50 38.72
N PRO A 5 -27.55 33.77 38.00
CA PRO A 5 -27.95 32.87 36.94
C PRO A 5 -28.30 31.48 37.50
N ALA A 6 -29.27 30.83 36.86
CA ALA A 6 -29.77 29.50 37.20
C ALA A 6 -28.85 28.40 36.68
N ASP A 7 -28.46 27.48 37.57
CA ASP A 7 -27.77 26.22 37.27
C ASP A 7 -28.73 25.24 36.59
N SER A 8 -28.46 24.89 35.33
CA SER A 8 -29.10 23.77 34.64
C SER A 8 -28.34 22.47 34.94
N ALA A 9 -28.95 21.59 35.72
CA ALA A 9 -28.47 20.25 36.01
C ALA A 9 -28.48 19.37 34.74
N ASN A 10 -27.29 19.02 34.25
CA ASN A 10 -27.12 17.90 33.32
C ASN A 10 -27.20 16.60 34.12
N GLY A 11 -28.24 15.80 33.85
CA GLY A 11 -28.35 14.44 34.34
C GLY A 11 -27.43 13.51 33.58
N ASP A 12 -26.26 13.22 34.14
CA ASP A 12 -25.40 12.13 33.70
C ASP A 12 -26.09 10.80 34.03
N ALA A 13 -26.65 10.16 33.01
CA ALA A 13 -27.08 8.77 33.08
C ALA A 13 -25.82 7.90 33.23
N ALA A 14 -25.58 7.41 34.45
CA ALA A 14 -24.57 6.41 34.73
C ALA A 14 -24.87 5.13 33.94
N GLU A 15 -24.16 4.92 32.83
CA GLU A 15 -24.08 3.62 32.17
C GLU A 15 -23.55 2.59 33.18
N GLU A 16 -24.43 1.70 33.64
CA GLU A 16 -24.06 0.50 34.39
C GLU A 16 -23.11 -0.34 33.53
N THR A 17 -21.80 -0.17 33.76
CA THR A 17 -20.75 -1.01 33.17
C THR A 17 -20.75 -2.35 33.89
N GLY A 18 -21.70 -3.21 33.53
CA GLY A 18 -21.68 -4.61 33.91
C GLY A 18 -20.35 -5.28 33.50
N PRO A 19 -19.88 -6.30 34.23
CA PRO A 19 -18.60 -6.94 33.95
C PRO A 19 -18.61 -7.51 32.53
N LEU A 20 -17.78 -6.92 31.65
CA LEU A 20 -17.53 -7.41 30.30
C LEU A 20 -17.13 -8.89 30.37
N LYS A 21 -17.97 -9.78 29.81
CA LYS A 21 -17.62 -11.19 29.61
C LYS A 21 -16.26 -11.23 28.90
N SER A 22 -15.27 -11.83 29.54
CA SER A 22 -13.95 -12.00 28.92
C SER A 22 -14.10 -12.89 27.70
N ASP A 23 -13.69 -12.41 26.53
CA ASP A 23 -13.64 -13.21 25.31
C ASP A 23 -12.82 -14.49 25.55
N PRO A 24 -13.26 -15.64 25.00
CA PRO A 24 -12.51 -16.88 25.12
C PRO A 24 -11.14 -16.73 24.44
N ALA A 25 -10.07 -17.11 25.15
CA ALA A 25 -8.74 -17.10 24.59
C ALA A 25 -8.63 -18.11 23.43
N VAL A 26 -7.92 -17.73 22.36
CA VAL A 26 -7.70 -18.56 21.18
C VAL A 26 -6.23 -18.96 21.10
N THR A 27 -5.96 -20.24 20.84
CA THR A 27 -4.59 -20.74 20.67
C THR A 27 -4.19 -20.80 19.21
N VAL A 28 -2.96 -20.41 18.88
CA VAL A 28 -2.38 -20.54 17.53
C VAL A 28 -1.20 -21.51 17.60
N ALA A 29 -1.35 -22.64 16.89
CA ALA A 29 -0.29 -23.61 16.73
C ALA A 29 0.62 -23.23 15.54
N PHE A 30 1.93 -23.38 15.72
CA PHE A 30 2.93 -23.04 14.72
C PHE A 30 4.13 -24.00 14.78
N ALA A 31 4.85 -24.10 13.67
CA ALA A 31 6.15 -24.77 13.55
C ALA A 31 7.27 -23.74 13.36
N VAL A 32 8.48 -24.08 13.79
CA VAL A 32 9.70 -23.31 13.58
C VAL A 32 10.70 -24.23 12.88
N GLY A 33 11.36 -23.71 11.85
CA GLY A 33 12.39 -24.45 11.16
C GLY A 33 13.27 -23.55 10.30
N ASN A 34 14.30 -24.13 9.71
CA ASN A 34 15.08 -23.47 8.68
C ASN A 34 15.26 -24.37 7.46
N THR A 35 15.33 -23.77 6.28
CA THR A 35 15.94 -24.42 5.10
C THR A 35 17.43 -24.12 5.08
N TYR A 36 18.22 -24.95 4.39
CA TYR A 36 19.66 -24.72 4.27
C TYR A 36 20.22 -25.26 2.96
N ARG A 37 21.17 -24.51 2.39
CA ARG A 37 22.00 -24.87 1.25
C ARG A 37 23.43 -24.36 1.47
N LEU A 38 24.41 -25.20 1.17
CA LEU A 38 25.81 -24.77 1.04
C LEU A 38 26.01 -24.15 -0.34
N LEU A 39 26.54 -22.92 -0.39
CA LEU A 39 26.86 -22.23 -1.65
C LEU A 39 28.14 -22.79 -2.25
N SER A 40 28.16 -22.94 -3.58
CA SER A 40 29.42 -23.25 -4.28
C SER A 40 30.39 -22.07 -4.19
N PRO A 41 31.70 -22.27 -4.42
CA PRO A 41 32.66 -21.17 -4.51
C PRO A 41 32.27 -20.11 -5.55
N SER A 42 31.61 -20.50 -6.64
CA SER A 42 31.12 -19.56 -7.65
C SER A 42 29.92 -18.73 -7.21
N GLU A 43 29.12 -19.21 -6.24
CA GLU A 43 27.95 -18.52 -5.70
C GLU A 43 28.28 -17.70 -4.44
N ALA A 44 29.29 -18.11 -3.67
CA ALA A 44 29.65 -17.47 -2.42
C ALA A 44 30.39 -16.14 -2.66
N SER A 45 30.02 -15.09 -1.92
CA SER A 45 30.66 -13.77 -2.03
C SER A 45 32.16 -13.87 -1.70
N TYR A 46 33.02 -13.45 -2.64
CA TYR A 46 34.48 -13.52 -2.50
C TYR A 46 35.04 -12.22 -1.95
N ASP A 47 35.76 -12.28 -0.83
CA ASP A 47 36.53 -11.17 -0.30
C ASP A 47 37.89 -11.09 -0.99
N ARG A 48 38.07 -10.04 -1.80
CA ARG A 48 39.33 -9.80 -2.50
C ARG A 48 40.48 -9.43 -1.56
N MET A 49 40.20 -8.87 -0.39
CA MET A 49 41.25 -8.46 0.56
C MET A 49 41.80 -9.65 1.34
N THR A 50 40.94 -10.57 1.79
CA THR A 50 41.37 -11.74 2.57
C THR A 50 41.60 -12.99 1.74
N GLY A 51 41.16 -13.00 0.48
CA GLY A 51 41.23 -14.14 -0.42
C GLY A 51 40.28 -15.28 -0.04
N ARG A 52 39.30 -15.05 0.84
CA ARG A 52 38.36 -16.04 1.37
C ARG A 52 36.92 -15.70 0.95
N HIS A 53 36.04 -16.70 0.91
CA HIS A 53 34.62 -16.44 0.74
C HIS A 53 33.99 -15.96 2.06
N LEU A 54 33.22 -14.88 2.00
CA LEU A 54 32.65 -14.22 3.17
C LEU A 54 31.44 -14.97 3.72
N LYS A 55 30.63 -15.64 2.90
CA LYS A 55 29.43 -16.33 3.40
C LYS A 55 29.11 -17.51 2.50
N VAL A 56 29.22 -18.72 3.03
CA VAL A 56 29.02 -19.97 2.28
C VAL A 56 27.75 -20.71 2.69
N HIS A 57 27.14 -20.35 3.82
CA HIS A 57 25.91 -20.97 4.30
C HIS A 57 24.72 -20.06 3.97
N ASP A 58 23.79 -20.57 3.18
CA ASP A 58 22.55 -19.88 2.80
C ASP A 58 21.36 -20.60 3.41
N TRP A 59 20.57 -19.90 4.20
CA TRP A 59 19.45 -20.49 4.93
C TRP A 59 18.26 -19.54 5.01
N THR A 60 17.07 -20.11 5.14
CA THR A 60 15.84 -19.36 5.41
C THR A 60 15.24 -19.86 6.70
N LEU A 61 15.20 -19.02 7.72
CA LEU A 61 14.50 -19.28 8.97
C LEU A 61 13.03 -18.92 8.79
N TYR A 62 12.14 -19.76 9.31
CA TYR A 62 10.71 -19.57 9.17
C TYR A 62 9.91 -19.93 10.42
N VAL A 63 8.73 -19.32 10.53
CA VAL A 63 7.63 -19.70 11.41
C VAL A 63 6.43 -19.99 10.54
N ASP A 64 5.94 -21.23 10.58
CA ASP A 64 4.76 -21.67 9.83
C ASP A 64 3.56 -21.74 10.76
N VAL A 65 2.52 -20.98 10.47
CA VAL A 65 1.21 -21.15 11.07
C VAL A 65 0.61 -22.43 10.51
N LEU A 66 0.29 -23.37 11.40
CA LEU A 66 -0.19 -24.69 11.01
C LEU A 66 -1.57 -24.59 10.33
N PRO A 67 -1.91 -25.57 9.49
CA PRO A 67 -3.22 -25.60 8.85
C PRO A 67 -4.42 -25.46 9.80
N GLY A 68 -5.47 -24.80 9.31
CA GLY A 68 -6.70 -24.56 10.07
C GLY A 68 -6.58 -23.45 11.13
N GLN A 69 -5.40 -22.87 11.32
CA GLN A 69 -5.17 -21.74 12.21
C GLN A 69 -5.27 -20.42 11.43
N ASP A 70 -5.77 -19.37 12.08
CA ASP A 70 -5.84 -18.03 11.48
C ASP A 70 -4.50 -17.28 11.65
N PRO A 71 -3.77 -16.99 10.56
CA PRO A 71 -2.52 -16.22 10.64
C PRO A 71 -2.72 -14.78 11.10
N ASP A 72 -3.94 -14.22 10.99
CA ASP A 72 -4.25 -12.85 11.41
C ASP A 72 -4.27 -12.68 12.93
N LEU A 73 -4.30 -13.78 13.70
CA LEU A 73 -4.10 -13.75 15.15
C LEU A 73 -2.67 -13.40 15.56
N ILE A 74 -1.70 -13.53 14.66
CA ILE A 74 -0.32 -13.07 14.86
C ILE A 74 -0.19 -11.67 14.28
N ASP A 75 0.26 -10.67 15.04
CA ASP A 75 0.57 -9.31 14.57
C ASP A 75 1.88 -9.29 13.78
N ARG A 76 2.94 -9.87 14.37
CA ARG A 76 4.28 -9.90 13.78
C ARG A 76 5.15 -11.00 14.37
N VAL A 77 6.17 -11.38 13.60
CA VAL A 77 7.25 -12.27 14.04
C VAL A 77 8.58 -11.52 13.91
N THR A 78 9.36 -11.50 14.99
CA THR A 78 10.71 -10.90 15.03
C THR A 78 11.75 -12.01 15.18
N PHE A 79 12.72 -12.04 14.27
CA PHE A 79 13.89 -12.92 14.28
C PHE A 79 15.11 -12.12 14.75
N ASP A 80 15.50 -12.27 16.01
CA ASP A 80 16.68 -11.63 16.60
C ASP A 80 17.87 -12.59 16.53
N MET A 81 18.85 -12.26 15.69
CA MET A 81 19.97 -13.14 15.34
C MET A 81 20.96 -13.33 16.48
N ARG A 82 20.92 -12.50 17.54
CA ARG A 82 21.84 -12.50 18.71
C ARG A 82 23.34 -12.63 18.39
N ASP A 83 23.73 -12.40 17.15
CA ASP A 83 25.09 -12.55 16.63
C ASP A 83 25.54 -11.20 16.05
N ASN A 84 26.69 -10.73 16.52
CA ASN A 84 27.28 -9.47 16.10
C ASN A 84 27.85 -9.51 14.67
N SER A 85 27.92 -10.68 14.03
CA SER A 85 28.31 -10.84 12.62
C SER A 85 27.28 -10.29 11.63
N PHE A 86 26.03 -10.07 12.08
CA PHE A 86 24.98 -9.46 11.25
C PHE A 86 24.91 -7.95 11.44
N VAL A 87 24.90 -7.22 10.33
CA VAL A 87 24.64 -5.76 10.32
C VAL A 87 23.28 -5.45 10.94
N THR A 88 22.27 -6.23 10.56
CA THR A 88 20.91 -6.12 11.10
C THR A 88 20.71 -7.22 12.13
N LYS A 89 20.60 -6.84 13.41
CA LYS A 89 20.43 -7.80 14.51
C LYS A 89 19.04 -8.41 14.57
N ALA A 90 18.01 -7.66 14.20
CA ALA A 90 16.62 -8.10 14.28
C ALA A 90 15.85 -7.85 12.98
N PHE A 91 15.16 -8.88 12.50
CA PHE A 91 14.30 -8.80 11.33
C PHE A 91 12.85 -8.99 11.76
N THR A 92 11.96 -8.06 11.39
CA THR A 92 10.54 -8.17 11.74
C THR A 92 9.69 -8.39 10.50
N CYS A 93 8.86 -9.42 10.53
CA CYS A 93 7.91 -9.79 9.50
C CYS A 93 6.48 -9.53 10.00
N HIS A 94 5.72 -8.73 9.27
CA HIS A 94 4.35 -8.34 9.61
C HIS A 94 3.28 -9.02 8.77
N CYS A 95 3.67 -9.60 7.63
CA CYS A 95 2.77 -10.23 6.68
C CYS A 95 3.35 -11.60 6.33
N PRO A 96 2.70 -12.70 6.75
CA PRO A 96 3.09 -14.02 6.30
C PRO A 96 2.77 -14.18 4.81
N ILE A 97 3.47 -15.11 4.17
CA ILE A 97 3.21 -15.55 2.80
C ILE A 97 2.54 -16.91 2.81
N ARG A 98 1.63 -17.15 1.87
CA ARG A 98 0.94 -18.43 1.73
C ARG A 98 1.83 -19.41 0.97
N ILE A 99 2.15 -20.53 1.60
CA ILE A 99 2.92 -21.63 1.02
C ILE A 99 1.93 -22.61 0.39
N ARG A 100 2.06 -22.84 -0.93
CA ARG A 100 1.22 -23.79 -1.67
C ARG A 100 1.98 -25.08 -1.93
N ASP A 101 1.32 -26.21 -1.71
CA ASP A 101 1.89 -27.57 -1.83
C ASP A 101 2.52 -27.87 -3.20
N SER A 102 2.08 -27.20 -4.26
CA SER A 102 2.59 -27.41 -5.63
C SER A 102 3.97 -26.81 -5.90
N LEU A 103 4.47 -25.96 -5.00
CA LEU A 103 5.81 -25.37 -5.07
C LEU A 103 6.66 -26.04 -4.00
N GLY A 104 7.44 -27.06 -4.38
CA GLY A 104 8.38 -27.71 -3.48
C GLY A 104 9.22 -26.69 -2.69
N SER A 105 9.55 -27.04 -1.44
CA SER A 105 10.27 -26.22 -0.45
C SER A 105 11.43 -25.38 -1.00
N SER A 106 12.12 -25.87 -2.04
CA SER A 106 13.24 -25.21 -2.72
C SER A 106 12.89 -23.87 -3.40
N PHE A 107 11.63 -23.63 -3.80
CA PHE A 107 11.25 -22.40 -4.50
C PHE A 107 11.08 -21.20 -3.55
N ILE A 108 10.75 -21.45 -2.27
CA ILE A 108 10.41 -20.40 -1.29
C ILE A 108 11.63 -19.58 -0.87
N GLY A 109 12.83 -20.16 -0.92
CA GLY A 109 14.08 -19.44 -0.68
C GLY A 109 14.28 -18.25 -1.63
N GLN A 110 13.60 -18.22 -2.78
CA GLN A 110 13.68 -17.10 -3.74
C GLN A 110 12.70 -15.96 -3.45
N ILE A 111 11.69 -16.17 -2.60
CA ILE A 111 10.53 -15.26 -2.45
C ILE A 111 10.69 -14.28 -1.27
N SER A 112 11.49 -14.62 -0.26
CA SER A 112 11.76 -13.73 0.88
C SER A 112 12.64 -12.56 0.43
N GLY A 113 12.00 -11.49 -0.05
CA GLY A 113 12.63 -10.24 -0.51
C GLY A 113 13.32 -9.41 0.59
N VAL A 114 13.98 -10.06 1.55
CA VAL A 114 14.97 -9.46 2.43
C VAL A 114 16.33 -9.70 1.79
N SER A 115 16.61 -8.94 0.73
CA SER A 115 17.96 -8.81 0.22
C SER A 115 18.73 -7.88 1.16
N ASN A 116 19.71 -8.39 1.91
CA ASN A 116 20.75 -7.54 2.51
C ASN A 116 21.66 -7.07 1.38
N HIS A 117 21.29 -6.00 0.68
CA HIS A 117 22.22 -5.28 -0.19
C HIS A 117 23.11 -4.38 0.66
N ASN A 118 24.28 -4.89 1.04
CA ASN A 118 25.44 -4.01 1.23
C ASN A 118 25.88 -3.53 -0.17
N HIS A 119 26.03 -2.22 -0.31
CA HIS A 119 26.42 -1.51 -1.54
C HIS A 119 27.85 -1.83 -1.98
N SER A 120 28.07 -3.01 -2.57
CA SER A 120 29.34 -3.28 -3.26
C SER A 120 29.24 -4.38 -4.32
N GLN A 121 28.32 -4.29 -5.28
CA GLN A 121 28.50 -4.99 -6.56
C GLN A 121 27.96 -4.16 -7.72
N GLU A 122 28.88 -3.56 -8.47
CA GLU A 122 28.69 -3.13 -9.85
C GLU A 122 28.37 -4.32 -10.75
N ARG A 123 27.43 -4.09 -11.68
CA ARG A 123 27.28 -4.75 -13.00
C ARG A 123 27.39 -6.28 -13.04
N GLN A 124 26.24 -6.95 -13.04
CA GLN A 124 26.00 -8.03 -14.00
C GLN A 124 24.59 -7.90 -14.60
N VAL A 125 24.57 -7.44 -15.85
CA VAL A 125 23.39 -7.47 -16.73
C VAL A 125 23.39 -8.82 -17.44
N GLY A 126 22.27 -9.54 -17.34
CA GLY A 126 21.92 -10.62 -18.27
C GLY A 126 22.62 -11.97 -18.03
N GLN A 127 22.27 -12.68 -16.96
CA GLN A 127 22.39 -14.15 -16.97
C GLN A 127 21.01 -14.79 -16.87
N SER A 128 20.66 -15.52 -17.92
CA SER A 128 19.53 -16.45 -17.92
C SER A 128 19.86 -17.57 -16.94
N THR A 129 19.05 -17.77 -15.90
CA THR A 129 19.13 -18.96 -15.06
C THR A 129 18.71 -20.16 -15.92
N SER A 130 19.67 -20.99 -16.31
CA SER A 130 19.36 -22.32 -16.83
C SER A 130 18.65 -23.12 -15.73
N GLU A 131 17.53 -23.75 -16.09
CA GLU A 131 16.82 -24.68 -15.20
C GLU A 131 17.76 -25.86 -14.90
N GLY A 132 18.44 -25.79 -13.75
CA GLY A 132 19.26 -26.87 -13.24
C GLY A 132 18.41 -28.11 -12.93
N VAL A 133 19.02 -29.28 -13.15
CA VAL A 133 18.48 -30.62 -12.92
C VAL A 133 17.64 -30.69 -11.64
N LYS A 134 16.40 -31.17 -11.80
CA LYS A 134 15.41 -31.37 -10.74
C LYS A 134 15.99 -32.34 -9.69
N SER A 135 16.51 -31.80 -8.59
CA SER A 135 16.98 -32.60 -7.46
C SER A 135 15.79 -33.25 -6.75
N GLU A 136 15.94 -34.51 -6.33
CA GLU A 136 14.92 -35.23 -5.59
C GLU A 136 14.53 -34.49 -4.31
N PRO A 137 13.24 -34.43 -3.96
CA PRO A 137 12.78 -33.74 -2.76
C PRO A 137 13.35 -34.42 -1.50
N SER A 138 14.04 -33.65 -0.67
CA SER A 138 14.55 -34.10 0.62
C SER A 138 13.41 -34.58 1.53
N ALA A 139 13.60 -35.75 2.15
CA ALA A 139 12.59 -36.54 2.86
C ALA A 139 12.11 -35.97 4.22
N THR A 140 12.48 -34.75 4.59
CA THR A 140 12.21 -34.19 5.93
C THR A 140 10.95 -33.34 6.06
N THR A 141 10.09 -33.28 5.05
CA THR A 141 8.77 -32.63 5.17
C THR A 141 7.72 -33.53 4.53
N ARG A 142 6.99 -34.32 5.33
CA ARG A 142 5.75 -34.93 4.84
C ARG A 142 4.78 -33.79 4.54
N PRO A 143 4.42 -33.52 3.27
CA PRO A 143 3.39 -32.55 2.99
C PRO A 143 2.10 -33.13 3.53
N HIS A 144 1.44 -32.45 4.46
CA HIS A 144 0.04 -32.75 4.72
C HIS A 144 -0.71 -32.50 3.42
N PRO A 145 -1.31 -33.51 2.80
CA PRO A 145 -1.90 -33.35 1.48
C PRO A 145 -3.09 -32.40 1.62
N ASN A 146 -3.03 -31.25 0.95
CA ASN A 146 -4.12 -30.30 0.67
C ASN A 146 -4.30 -29.12 1.65
N GLN A 147 -3.31 -28.74 2.46
CA GLN A 147 -3.49 -27.61 3.38
C GLN A 147 -2.39 -26.57 3.27
N SER A 148 -2.77 -25.39 2.76
CA SER A 148 -1.90 -24.21 2.69
C SER A 148 -1.43 -23.79 4.09
N ARG A 149 -0.13 -23.56 4.23
CA ARG A 149 0.48 -22.98 5.44
C ARG A 149 0.77 -21.49 5.23
N TRP A 150 0.81 -20.73 6.32
CA TRP A 150 1.23 -19.32 6.27
C TRP A 150 2.59 -19.16 6.93
N ARG A 151 3.54 -18.60 6.20
CA ARG A 151 4.95 -18.54 6.59
C ARG A 151 5.42 -17.12 6.84
N PHE A 152 5.93 -16.86 8.04
CA PHE A 152 6.81 -15.73 8.31
C PHE A 152 8.25 -16.19 8.09
N SER A 153 9.09 -15.44 7.36
CA SER A 153 10.46 -15.89 7.14
C SER A 153 11.47 -14.76 6.95
N THR A 154 12.74 -15.10 7.14
CA THR A 154 13.91 -14.29 6.80
C THR A 154 14.99 -15.17 6.20
N ARG A 155 15.61 -14.72 5.11
CA ARG A 155 16.73 -15.42 4.46
C ARG A 155 18.02 -14.68 4.75
N GLN A 156 19.04 -15.43 5.16
CA GLN A 156 20.32 -14.88 5.55
C GLN A 156 21.46 -15.75 5.04
N GLN A 157 22.65 -15.17 5.00
CA GLN A 157 23.89 -15.89 4.75
C GLN A 157 24.86 -15.69 5.93
N THR A 158 25.62 -16.72 6.26
CA THR A 158 26.50 -16.76 7.44
C THR A 158 27.78 -17.59 7.21
N TYR A 159 28.70 -17.54 8.18
CA TYR A 159 29.91 -18.35 8.28
C TYR A 159 29.71 -19.68 9.02
N GLY A 160 28.66 -19.79 9.81
CA GLY A 160 28.42 -20.95 10.69
C GLY A 160 27.02 -20.94 11.30
N PRO A 161 26.72 -21.86 12.23
CA PRO A 161 25.42 -21.91 12.89
C PRO A 161 25.18 -20.62 13.70
N VAL A 162 23.91 -20.23 13.82
CA VAL A 162 23.50 -18.98 14.47
C VAL A 162 22.36 -19.27 15.43
N ASP A 163 22.42 -18.71 16.64
CA ASP A 163 21.36 -18.82 17.64
C ASP A 163 20.37 -17.66 17.51
N VAL A 164 19.16 -17.96 17.07
CA VAL A 164 18.11 -16.96 16.85
C VAL A 164 17.09 -17.00 17.96
N LEU A 165 16.74 -15.82 18.48
CA LEU A 165 15.59 -15.63 19.37
C LEU A 165 14.39 -15.18 18.53
N ILE A 166 13.40 -16.05 18.42
CA ILE A 166 12.17 -15.80 17.66
C ILE A 166 11.10 -15.30 18.62
N THR A 167 10.56 -14.12 18.36
CA THR A 167 9.44 -13.57 19.13
C THR A 167 8.20 -13.45 18.24
N ILE A 168 7.16 -14.18 18.59
CA ILE A 168 5.84 -14.13 17.95
C ILE A 168 4.94 -13.26 18.81
N ARG A 169 4.44 -12.17 18.25
CA ARG A 169 3.51 -11.27 18.92
C ARG A 169 2.12 -11.48 18.34
N GLY A 170 1.17 -11.80 19.20
CA GLY A 170 -0.25 -11.87 18.86
C GLY A 170 -0.87 -10.49 18.64
N ARG A 171 -1.95 -10.45 17.88
CA ARG A 171 -2.76 -9.27 17.54
C ARG A 171 -3.24 -8.50 18.76
N GLY A 172 -3.61 -9.22 19.81
CA GLY A 172 -3.99 -8.68 21.12
C GLY A 172 -2.79 -8.39 22.03
N GLY A 173 -1.56 -8.38 21.50
CA GLY A 173 -0.34 -8.05 22.22
C GLY A 173 0.24 -9.17 23.07
N CYS A 174 -0.34 -10.38 23.04
CA CYS A 174 0.24 -11.57 23.65
C CYS A 174 1.60 -11.89 23.00
N ARG A 175 2.50 -12.56 23.73
CA ARG A 175 3.87 -12.82 23.27
C ARG A 175 4.25 -14.28 23.53
N CYS A 176 4.82 -14.92 22.52
CA CYS A 176 5.50 -16.20 22.59
C CYS A 176 6.95 -16.02 22.13
N THR A 177 7.92 -16.64 22.81
CA THR A 177 9.33 -16.55 22.45
C THR A 177 9.94 -17.95 22.41
N VAL A 178 10.66 -18.24 21.32
CA VAL A 178 11.27 -19.53 21.03
C VAL A 178 12.75 -19.30 20.72
N GLN A 179 13.63 -20.11 21.30
CA GLN A 179 15.04 -20.15 20.93
C GLN A 179 15.25 -21.21 19.86
N TYR A 180 15.99 -20.87 18.81
CA TYR A 180 16.24 -21.80 17.70
C TYR A 180 17.68 -21.63 17.18
N THR A 181 18.42 -22.72 17.07
CA THR A 181 19.75 -22.74 16.46
C THR A 181 19.62 -23.17 15.01
N ILE A 182 20.16 -22.36 14.08
CA ILE A 182 20.16 -22.71 12.66
C ILE A 182 20.94 -24.01 12.42
N VAL A 183 20.25 -25.00 11.84
CA VAL A 183 20.86 -26.29 11.52
C VAL A 183 21.40 -26.26 10.09
N LEU A 184 22.70 -26.53 9.95
CA LEU A 184 23.44 -26.50 8.68
C LEU A 184 23.52 -27.88 8.00
N SER A 185 22.43 -28.65 8.06
CA SER A 185 22.28 -29.93 7.35
C SER A 185 21.56 -29.71 6.02
N PRO A 186 21.92 -30.40 4.92
CA PRO A 186 21.22 -30.28 3.64
C PRO A 186 19.70 -30.40 3.79
N GLY A 187 18.95 -29.41 3.30
CA GLY A 187 17.49 -29.32 3.46
C GLY A 187 17.02 -28.59 4.73
N GLY A 188 17.90 -28.45 5.73
CA GLY A 188 17.64 -27.78 7.00
C GLY A 188 17.00 -28.68 8.06
N ASN A 189 16.20 -28.08 8.94
CA ASN A 189 15.54 -28.78 10.06
C ASN A 189 14.20 -28.09 10.41
N GLU A 190 13.25 -28.84 10.94
CA GLU A 190 11.99 -28.34 11.52
C GLU A 190 11.87 -28.91 12.94
N CYS A 191 11.45 -28.10 13.90
CA CYS A 191 11.18 -28.58 15.25
C CYS A 191 10.06 -29.64 15.23
N PRO A 192 10.16 -30.76 15.97
CA PRO A 192 9.12 -31.77 16.03
C PRO A 192 7.77 -31.19 16.48
N ASP A 193 6.67 -31.71 15.94
CA ASP A 193 5.31 -31.31 16.34
C ASP A 193 5.11 -31.46 17.85
N GLY A 194 4.49 -30.45 18.47
CA GLY A 194 4.22 -30.41 19.91
C GLY A 194 5.44 -30.07 20.79
N SER A 195 6.65 -29.94 20.24
CA SER A 195 7.84 -29.53 21.00
C SER A 195 7.87 -28.04 21.33
N LEU A 196 7.05 -27.23 20.66
CA LEU A 196 7.03 -25.78 20.78
C LEU A 196 5.85 -25.29 21.62
N PRO A 197 6.02 -24.17 22.35
CA PRO A 197 4.91 -23.51 23.02
C PRO A 197 3.90 -22.98 22.01
N VAL A 198 2.60 -23.11 22.30
CA VAL A 198 1.54 -22.47 21.50
C VAL A 198 1.40 -20.99 21.87
N LEU A 199 1.03 -20.16 20.89
CA LEU A 199 0.67 -18.77 21.19
C LEU A 199 -0.77 -18.73 21.71
N VAL A 200 -0.99 -18.22 22.92
CA VAL A 200 -2.33 -17.99 23.46
C VAL A 200 -2.70 -16.53 23.29
N GLU A 201 -3.66 -16.24 22.41
CA GLU A 201 -4.19 -14.90 22.17
C GLU A 201 -5.42 -14.63 23.04
N LYS A 202 -5.31 -13.62 23.91
CA LYS A 202 -6.36 -13.22 24.85
C LYS A 202 -7.35 -12.21 24.26
N ARG A 203 -7.01 -11.54 23.16
CA ARG A 203 -7.88 -10.55 22.49
C ARG A 203 -7.95 -10.81 20.98
N PRO A 204 -8.54 -11.94 20.55
CA PRO A 204 -8.54 -12.36 19.14
C PRO A 204 -9.28 -11.38 18.22
N HIS A 205 -10.25 -10.63 18.74
CA HIS A 205 -11.10 -9.71 17.98
C HIS A 205 -10.50 -8.29 17.79
N GLN A 206 -9.38 -7.97 18.43
CA GLN A 206 -8.76 -6.64 18.39
C GLN A 206 -8.35 -6.27 16.96
N GLN A 207 -8.98 -5.31 16.28
CA GLN A 207 -8.64 -4.92 14.90
C GLN A 207 -7.12 -4.77 14.61
N LEU A 208 -6.66 -5.32 13.48
CA LEU A 208 -5.27 -5.14 13.03
C LEU A 208 -5.07 -3.65 12.75
N LYS A 209 -3.95 -3.11 13.22
CA LYS A 209 -3.61 -1.71 12.95
C LYS A 209 -2.78 -1.64 11.66
N PRO A 210 -3.04 -0.66 10.78
CA PRO A 210 -2.16 -0.39 9.65
C PRO A 210 -0.72 -0.22 10.12
N LEU A 211 0.22 -0.75 9.34
CA LEU A 211 1.65 -0.63 9.63
C LEU A 211 2.04 0.84 9.70
N LYS A 212 3.05 1.17 10.52
CA LYS A 212 3.54 2.55 10.59
C LYS A 212 3.99 2.99 9.18
N MET A 213 3.42 4.08 8.68
CA MET A 213 3.83 4.64 7.40
C MET A 213 5.28 5.09 7.51
N THR A 214 6.08 4.69 6.54
CA THR A 214 7.50 5.06 6.48
C THR A 214 7.64 6.53 6.13
N ASP A 215 8.81 7.11 6.38
CA ASP A 215 9.10 8.52 6.09
C ASP A 215 9.30 8.75 4.58
N THR A 216 8.28 8.40 3.81
CA THR A 216 8.14 8.63 2.38
C THR A 216 7.53 10.02 2.19
N LEU A 217 8.16 10.82 1.33
CA LEU A 217 7.63 12.10 0.90
C LEU A 217 6.46 11.87 -0.07
N PHE A 218 5.35 12.55 0.18
CA PHE A 218 4.17 12.52 -0.67
C PHE A 218 3.47 13.87 -0.70
N SER A 219 2.61 14.09 -1.68
CA SER A 219 1.65 15.18 -1.71
C SER A 219 0.31 14.69 -2.24
N ILE A 220 -0.76 15.42 -1.92
CA ILE A 220 -2.11 15.08 -2.37
C ILE A 220 -2.78 16.26 -3.05
N ASP A 221 -3.67 15.96 -3.98
CA ASP A 221 -4.66 16.90 -4.50
C ASP A 221 -6.05 16.25 -4.38
N MET A 222 -7.00 16.96 -3.77
CA MET A 222 -8.35 16.48 -3.55
C MET A 222 -9.36 17.44 -4.16
N SER A 223 -10.23 16.93 -5.02
CA SER A 223 -11.30 17.72 -5.64
C SER A 223 -12.68 17.40 -5.06
N PHE A 224 -13.40 18.41 -4.56
CA PHE A 224 -14.73 18.28 -3.97
C PHE A 224 -15.77 19.07 -4.76
N GLY A 225 -17.00 18.56 -4.84
CA GLY A 225 -18.13 19.29 -5.39
C GLY A 225 -18.68 20.26 -4.37
N LEU A 226 -19.16 21.41 -4.85
CA LEU A 226 -19.86 22.38 -4.03
C LEU A 226 -21.37 22.31 -4.24
N ASP A 227 -22.10 22.56 -3.16
CA ASP A 227 -23.52 22.84 -3.24
C ASP A 227 -23.76 24.10 -4.08
N GLY A 228 -24.48 23.95 -5.19
CA GLY A 228 -24.79 25.03 -6.12
C GLY A 228 -25.73 26.10 -5.54
N THR A 229 -26.29 25.89 -4.34
CA THR A 229 -27.11 26.88 -3.65
C THR A 229 -26.30 28.03 -3.05
N ILE A 230 -24.98 27.88 -2.91
CA ILE A 230 -24.09 28.88 -2.32
C ILE A 230 -23.16 29.45 -3.39
N ALA A 231 -22.97 30.78 -3.39
CA ALA A 231 -22.01 31.43 -4.27
C ALA A 231 -20.62 30.81 -4.13
N ALA A 232 -19.98 30.48 -5.26
CA ALA A 232 -18.75 29.68 -5.31
C ALA A 232 -17.61 30.27 -4.46
N GLY A 233 -17.42 31.59 -4.53
CA GLY A 233 -16.40 32.30 -3.74
C GLY A 233 -16.68 32.24 -2.23
N SER A 234 -17.94 32.36 -1.82
CA SER A 234 -18.33 32.21 -0.40
C SER A 234 -18.11 30.79 0.10
N SER A 235 -18.45 29.77 -0.70
CA SER A 235 -18.19 28.37 -0.38
C SER A 235 -16.70 28.05 -0.24
N LEU A 236 -15.87 28.60 -1.13
CA LEU A 236 -14.42 28.43 -1.10
C LEU A 236 -13.84 29.04 0.18
N TYR A 237 -14.22 30.28 0.49
CA TYR A 237 -13.78 30.99 1.69
C TYR A 237 -14.19 30.26 2.97
N GLU A 238 -15.45 29.86 3.10
CA GLU A 238 -15.96 29.12 4.27
C GLU A 238 -15.29 27.75 4.40
N THR A 239 -14.97 27.08 3.30
CA THR A 239 -14.20 25.83 3.31
C THR A 239 -12.80 26.05 3.88
N ALA A 240 -12.04 27.02 3.35
CA ALA A 240 -10.70 27.34 3.83
C ALA A 240 -10.72 27.78 5.30
N LYS A 241 -11.66 28.63 5.68
CA LYS A 241 -11.83 29.09 7.06
C LYS A 241 -12.18 27.95 8.02
N SER A 242 -13.11 27.05 7.64
CA SER A 242 -13.49 25.87 8.44
C SER A 242 -12.30 24.95 8.65
N VAL A 243 -11.58 24.63 7.56
CA VAL A 243 -10.41 23.76 7.60
C VAL A 243 -9.32 24.38 8.47
N TYR A 244 -9.06 25.69 8.34
CA TYR A 244 -8.05 26.39 9.14
C TYR A 244 -8.45 26.43 10.61
N ALA A 245 -9.70 26.76 10.90
CA ALA A 245 -10.20 26.87 12.26
C ALA A 245 -10.03 25.56 13.05
N ARG A 246 -10.23 24.40 12.40
CA ARG A 246 -10.09 23.08 13.01
C ARG A 246 -8.65 22.56 13.01
N SER A 247 -7.96 22.65 11.87
CA SER A 247 -6.63 22.05 11.72
C SER A 247 -5.48 22.90 12.28
N LYS A 248 -5.66 24.23 12.31
CA LYS A 248 -4.62 25.25 12.52
C LYS A 248 -3.44 25.13 11.54
N ILE A 249 -3.66 24.52 10.37
CA ILE A 249 -2.65 24.36 9.32
C ILE A 249 -2.72 25.56 8.37
N PRO A 250 -1.60 26.25 8.08
CA PRO A 250 -1.60 27.39 7.17
C PRO A 250 -2.17 27.06 5.79
N MET A 251 -2.99 27.97 5.24
CA MET A 251 -3.61 27.82 3.94
C MET A 251 -3.50 29.08 3.08
N ILE A 252 -3.33 28.91 1.78
CA ILE A 252 -3.46 29.95 0.77
C ILE A 252 -4.69 29.63 -0.09
N LEU A 253 -5.59 30.60 -0.14
CA LEU A 253 -6.76 30.62 -1.00
C LEU A 253 -6.42 31.33 -2.31
N PHE A 254 -6.81 30.75 -3.44
CA PHE A 254 -6.72 31.39 -4.75
C PHE A 254 -8.13 31.64 -5.28
N LEU A 255 -8.51 32.91 -5.38
CA LEU A 255 -9.79 33.42 -5.86
C LEU A 255 -9.54 34.22 -7.14
N ASP A 256 -9.71 33.59 -8.30
CA ASP A 256 -9.43 34.20 -9.61
C ASP A 256 -7.99 34.79 -9.66
N ASP A 257 -7.84 36.11 -9.52
CA ASP A 257 -6.55 36.83 -9.50
C ASP A 257 -6.08 37.27 -8.10
N GLU A 258 -6.87 37.00 -7.05
CA GLU A 258 -6.57 37.37 -5.66
C GLU A 258 -6.10 36.17 -4.83
N THR A 259 -5.16 36.41 -3.93
CA THR A 259 -4.66 35.42 -2.97
C THR A 259 -4.91 35.87 -1.55
N GLU A 260 -5.52 35.00 -0.74
CA GLU A 260 -5.74 35.23 0.68
C GLU A 260 -5.06 34.16 1.52
N GLU A 261 -4.39 34.58 2.61
CA GLU A 261 -3.63 33.67 3.47
C GLU A 261 -4.30 33.51 4.84
N PHE A 262 -4.55 32.26 5.23
CA PHE A 262 -4.98 31.87 6.56
C PHE A 262 -3.77 31.34 7.33
N SER A 263 -3.10 32.19 8.11
CA SER A 263 -1.97 31.80 8.94
C SER A 263 -1.95 32.54 10.28
N ASN A 264 -1.30 31.96 11.29
CA ASN A 264 -1.11 32.63 12.56
C ASN A 264 0.22 33.41 12.50
N LYS A 265 0.21 34.69 12.89
CA LYS A 265 1.38 35.59 12.91
C LYS A 265 2.58 35.07 13.69
N GLN A 266 2.40 34.03 14.52
CA GLN A 266 3.44 33.45 15.35
C GLN A 266 4.04 32.12 14.82
N SER A 267 3.53 31.53 13.74
CA SER A 267 3.97 30.20 13.25
C SER A 267 4.92 30.23 12.03
N TYR A 268 5.63 31.34 11.83
CA TYR A 268 6.14 31.74 10.51
C TYR A 268 7.39 31.06 9.94
N GLU A 269 8.08 30.14 10.62
CA GLU A 269 9.44 29.82 10.16
C GLU A 269 9.65 28.57 9.29
N THR A 270 8.70 27.64 9.14
CA THR A 270 9.03 26.39 8.39
C THR A 270 7.94 25.70 7.57
N SER A 271 6.64 26.01 7.72
CA SER A 271 5.59 25.24 7.05
C SER A 271 5.12 25.89 5.74
N ILE A 272 5.29 25.18 4.62
CA ILE A 272 4.66 25.57 3.35
C ILE A 272 3.13 25.40 3.52
N PRO A 273 2.32 26.41 3.16
CA PRO A 273 0.87 26.35 3.34
C PRO A 273 0.20 25.40 2.33
N TRP A 274 -0.92 24.85 2.74
CA TRP A 274 -1.84 24.11 1.86
C TRP A 274 -2.53 25.08 0.88
N GLN A 275 -2.87 24.62 -0.31
CA GLN A 275 -3.50 25.47 -1.33
C GLN A 275 -4.96 25.06 -1.51
N VAL A 276 -5.85 26.05 -1.58
CA VAL A 276 -7.28 25.85 -1.84
C VAL A 276 -7.67 26.69 -3.05
N LYS A 277 -8.22 26.06 -4.08
CA LYS A 277 -8.50 26.69 -5.38
C LYS A 277 -9.92 26.38 -5.83
N LEU A 278 -10.58 27.36 -6.42
CA LEU A 278 -11.81 27.12 -7.16
C LEU A 278 -11.46 26.69 -8.58
N LEU A 279 -11.92 25.51 -8.98
CA LEU A 279 -11.82 25.02 -10.35
C LEU A 279 -13.11 25.42 -11.07
N GLN A 280 -13.01 26.42 -11.95
CA GLN A 280 -14.11 26.77 -12.84
C GLN A 280 -14.29 25.64 -13.87
N PRO A 281 -15.52 25.19 -14.14
CA PRO A 281 -15.76 24.25 -15.21
C PRO A 281 -15.33 24.90 -16.52
N THR A 282 -14.37 24.29 -17.21
CA THR A 282 -14.06 24.68 -18.58
C THR A 282 -15.33 24.53 -19.40
N SER A 283 -15.79 25.61 -20.02
CA SER A 283 -17.02 25.66 -20.79
C SER A 283 -16.91 24.69 -21.96
N ILE A 284 -17.28 23.42 -21.76
CA ILE A 284 -17.35 22.44 -22.84
C ILE A 284 -18.58 22.83 -23.65
N SER A 285 -18.35 23.37 -24.84
CA SER A 285 -19.36 23.72 -25.82
C SER A 285 -19.98 22.46 -26.43
N SER A 286 -20.69 21.65 -25.64
CA SER A 286 -21.45 20.52 -26.16
C SER A 286 -22.80 21.02 -26.70
N SER A 287 -22.90 21.14 -28.02
CA SER A 287 -24.06 21.61 -28.78
C SER A 287 -25.19 20.58 -28.93
N HIS A 288 -25.34 19.63 -28.00
CA HIS A 288 -26.40 18.63 -28.06
C HIS A 288 -27.35 18.79 -26.87
N GLY A 289 -28.49 19.42 -27.17
CA GLY A 289 -29.55 19.71 -26.20
C GLY A 289 -30.14 18.44 -25.61
N GLY A 290 -30.21 18.38 -24.28
CA GLY A 290 -30.90 17.28 -23.60
C GLY A 290 -30.54 16.99 -22.14
N SER A 291 -29.85 17.85 -21.40
CA SER A 291 -29.96 17.91 -19.92
C SER A 291 -29.26 19.18 -19.42
N ILE A 292 -29.98 20.02 -18.68
CA ILE A 292 -29.41 21.20 -18.01
C ILE A 292 -28.87 20.73 -16.67
N ASP A 293 -27.76 20.01 -16.67
CA ASP A 293 -27.01 19.78 -15.45
C ASP A 293 -26.26 21.07 -15.15
N ALA A 294 -26.69 21.80 -14.12
CA ALA A 294 -26.04 23.05 -13.72
C ALA A 294 -24.55 22.79 -13.47
N PRO A 295 -23.64 23.65 -13.99
CA PRO A 295 -22.21 23.51 -13.75
C PRO A 295 -21.94 23.56 -12.24
N CYS A 296 -21.59 22.42 -11.65
CA CYS A 296 -21.20 22.38 -10.24
C CYS A 296 -19.76 22.85 -10.13
N ASN A 297 -19.55 23.85 -9.27
CA ASN A 297 -18.22 24.36 -8.96
C ASN A 297 -17.43 23.31 -8.18
N LEU A 298 -16.15 23.15 -8.53
CA LEU A 298 -15.25 22.22 -7.85
C LEU A 298 -14.26 23.01 -7.00
N ILE A 299 -13.99 22.55 -5.78
CA ILE A 299 -12.85 23.01 -4.98
C ILE A 299 -11.74 21.98 -5.10
N SER A 300 -10.51 22.42 -5.37
CA SER A 300 -9.30 21.62 -5.22
C SER A 300 -8.55 22.05 -3.95
N ILE A 301 -8.10 21.06 -3.18
CA ILE A 301 -7.27 21.24 -1.99
C ILE A 301 -5.97 20.46 -2.22
N SER A 302 -4.86 21.18 -2.37
CA SER A 302 -3.54 20.59 -2.65
C SER A 302 -2.61 20.75 -1.44
N SER A 303 -1.89 19.70 -1.09
CA SER A 303 -0.95 19.72 0.03
C SER A 303 0.43 20.25 -0.37
N PRO A 304 1.22 20.76 0.61
CA PRO A 304 2.67 20.81 0.46
C PRO A 304 3.26 19.38 0.41
N HIS A 305 4.57 19.26 0.35
CA HIS A 305 5.23 17.97 0.56
C HIS A 305 5.09 17.53 2.02
N LEU A 306 4.49 16.37 2.22
CA LEU A 306 4.20 15.73 3.49
C LEU A 306 5.07 14.50 3.66
N THR A 307 5.34 14.10 4.91
CA THR A 307 6.22 12.96 5.20
C THR A 307 5.61 12.00 6.21
N GLY A 308 5.52 10.73 5.82
CA GLY A 308 5.19 9.61 6.71
C GLY A 308 3.97 9.83 7.61
N GLY A 309 4.07 9.39 8.87
CA GLY A 309 2.97 9.45 9.83
C GLY A 309 2.55 10.88 10.22
N HIS A 310 3.49 11.83 10.22
CA HIS A 310 3.18 13.25 10.48
C HIS A 310 2.31 13.83 9.36
N GLY A 311 2.71 13.61 8.12
CA GLY A 311 1.96 14.01 6.94
C GLY A 311 0.54 13.45 6.91
N LEU A 312 0.37 12.17 7.25
CA LEU A 312 -0.97 11.57 7.35
C LEU A 312 -1.85 12.24 8.39
N ASN A 313 -1.27 12.66 9.51
CA ASN A 313 -2.00 13.36 10.56
C ASN A 313 -2.42 14.77 10.10
N GLU A 314 -1.63 15.45 9.28
CA GLU A 314 -2.07 16.68 8.62
C GLU A 314 -3.25 16.44 7.68
N CYS A 315 -3.16 15.44 6.79
CA CYS A 315 -4.28 15.07 5.92
C CYS A 315 -5.56 14.80 6.73
N TYR A 316 -5.44 14.07 7.84
CA TYR A 316 -6.55 13.80 8.75
C TYR A 316 -7.22 15.09 9.25
N LYS A 317 -6.41 16.06 9.72
CA LYS A 317 -6.91 17.34 10.22
C LYS A 317 -7.58 18.18 9.12
N ILE A 318 -7.05 18.14 7.90
CA ILE A 318 -7.65 18.81 6.75
C ILE A 318 -9.03 18.22 6.45
N ILE A 319 -9.15 16.90 6.41
CA ILE A 319 -10.41 16.21 6.11
C ILE A 319 -11.45 16.42 7.22
N GLU A 320 -11.04 16.38 8.48
CA GLU A 320 -11.91 16.73 9.63
C GLU A 320 -12.31 18.21 9.63
N GLY A 321 -11.53 19.04 8.95
CA GLY A 321 -11.75 20.44 8.66
C GLY A 321 -12.89 20.73 7.69
N LEU A 322 -13.20 19.79 6.79
CA LEU A 322 -14.08 20.01 5.65
C LEU A 322 -15.52 20.30 6.12
N PRO A 323 -16.18 21.32 5.55
CA PRO A 323 -17.57 21.58 5.84
C PRO A 323 -18.47 20.48 5.26
N SER A 324 -19.66 20.30 5.84
CA SER A 324 -20.66 19.34 5.35
C SER A 324 -21.20 19.69 3.95
N SER A 325 -20.99 20.92 3.49
CA SER A 325 -21.34 21.38 2.13
C SER A 325 -20.38 20.86 1.05
N CYS A 326 -19.24 20.26 1.41
CA CYS A 326 -18.40 19.54 0.47
C CYS A 326 -19.12 18.24 0.06
N ILE A 327 -19.74 18.28 -1.11
CA ILE A 327 -20.43 17.12 -1.67
C ILE A 327 -19.38 16.19 -2.24
N ILE A 328 -19.56 14.90 -2.03
CA ILE A 328 -18.89 13.85 -2.80
C ILE A 328 -19.95 13.14 -3.58
N SER A 329 -19.80 13.12 -4.90
CA SER A 329 -20.71 12.37 -5.74
C SER A 329 -20.36 10.89 -5.67
N ASN A 330 -20.84 10.23 -4.62
CA ASN A 330 -20.92 8.78 -4.51
C ASN A 330 -22.21 8.23 -5.14
N THR A 331 -23.13 9.12 -5.56
CA THR A 331 -24.35 8.75 -6.24
C THR A 331 -24.06 8.48 -7.73
N PRO A 332 -24.38 7.29 -8.26
CA PRO A 332 -24.14 6.93 -9.67
C PRO A 332 -25.00 7.73 -10.66
N VAL A 333 -25.89 8.63 -10.19
CA VAL A 333 -26.88 9.35 -11.00
C VAL A 333 -26.33 10.69 -11.54
N ALA A 334 -25.15 11.14 -11.13
CA ALA A 334 -24.51 12.33 -11.72
C ALA A 334 -23.49 11.92 -12.80
N THR A 335 -23.96 11.80 -14.03
CA THR A 335 -23.28 11.12 -15.16
C THR A 335 -22.15 11.90 -15.84
N SER A 336 -21.81 13.13 -15.43
CA SER A 336 -20.64 13.86 -15.97
C SER A 336 -19.71 14.46 -14.92
N LEU A 337 -20.25 14.93 -13.78
CA LEU A 337 -19.49 15.62 -12.73
C LEU A 337 -18.60 14.69 -11.87
N THR A 338 -18.97 13.42 -11.73
CA THR A 338 -18.23 12.44 -10.92
C THR A 338 -16.81 12.15 -11.45
N HIS A 339 -16.57 12.41 -12.74
CA HIS A 339 -15.29 12.13 -13.37
C HIS A 339 -14.18 13.09 -12.90
N ASN A 340 -14.51 14.35 -12.58
CA ASN A 340 -13.50 15.34 -12.18
C ASN A 340 -13.17 15.33 -10.67
N MET A 341 -13.90 14.57 -9.86
CA MET A 341 -13.69 14.48 -8.41
C MET A 341 -12.68 13.38 -8.03
N GLY A 342 -11.39 13.69 -8.03
CA GLY A 342 -10.33 12.74 -7.73
C GLY A 342 -9.52 13.05 -6.47
N LEU A 343 -9.05 11.99 -5.81
CA LEU A 343 -7.93 12.02 -4.87
C LEU A 343 -6.68 11.59 -5.63
N GLN A 344 -5.81 12.56 -5.91
CA GLN A 344 -4.51 12.34 -6.52
C GLN A 344 -3.48 12.19 -5.41
N VAL A 345 -2.68 11.13 -5.44
CA VAL A 345 -1.57 10.93 -4.49
C VAL A 345 -0.27 10.87 -5.26
N GLN A 346 0.60 11.85 -5.02
CA GLN A 346 1.93 11.92 -5.60
C GLN A 346 2.94 11.36 -4.59
N ILE A 347 3.70 10.34 -5.00
CA ILE A 347 4.78 9.77 -4.19
C ILE A 347 6.11 10.21 -4.80
N ASP A 348 6.98 10.82 -3.98
CA ASP A 348 8.32 11.21 -4.42
C ASP A 348 9.13 9.97 -4.80
N VAL A 349 9.79 10.04 -5.95
CA VAL A 349 10.65 9.00 -6.50
C VAL A 349 12.03 9.53 -6.87
N THR A 350 12.41 10.70 -6.36
CA THR A 350 13.71 11.35 -6.64
C THR A 350 14.88 10.44 -6.27
N MET A 351 14.71 9.62 -5.22
CA MET A 351 15.74 8.69 -4.74
C MET A 351 15.71 7.32 -5.41
N LEU A 352 14.79 7.06 -6.34
CA LEU A 352 14.68 5.78 -7.03
C LEU A 352 15.51 5.80 -8.32
N SER A 353 16.23 4.71 -8.57
CA SER A 353 16.84 4.46 -9.87
C SER A 353 15.77 4.19 -10.95
N PHE A 354 16.13 4.40 -12.21
CA PHE A 354 15.25 4.10 -13.34
C PHE A 354 14.71 2.65 -13.30
N GLN A 355 15.56 1.67 -12.98
CA GLN A 355 15.16 0.27 -12.88
C GLN A 355 14.16 0.01 -11.74
N GLU A 356 14.24 0.77 -10.65
CA GLU A 356 13.26 0.69 -9.57
C GLU A 356 11.92 1.26 -9.98
N ILE A 357 11.90 2.36 -10.74
CA ILE A 357 10.68 2.93 -11.32
C ILE A 357 10.05 1.95 -12.33
N VAL A 358 10.87 1.30 -13.16
CA VAL A 358 10.42 0.21 -14.07
C VAL A 358 9.69 -0.89 -13.27
N LYS A 359 10.22 -1.32 -12.11
CA LYS A 359 9.55 -2.31 -11.24
C LYS A 359 8.22 -1.82 -10.68
N VAL A 360 8.12 -0.54 -10.29
CA VAL A 360 6.85 0.07 -9.86
C VAL A 360 5.81 -0.02 -10.98
N CYS A 361 6.18 0.36 -12.21
CA CYS A 361 5.29 0.30 -13.37
C CYS A 361 4.87 -1.12 -13.73
N GLN A 362 5.80 -2.08 -13.68
CA GLN A 362 5.50 -3.50 -13.91
C GLN A 362 4.51 -4.04 -12.87
N ASN A 363 4.71 -3.76 -11.59
CA ASN A 363 3.76 -4.17 -10.55
C ASN A 363 2.40 -3.50 -10.73
N PHE A 364 2.36 -2.25 -11.18
CA PHE A 364 1.10 -1.52 -11.35
C PHE A 364 0.26 -2.17 -12.44
N VAL A 365 0.83 -2.37 -13.63
CA VAL A 365 0.15 -3.07 -14.73
C VAL A 365 -0.18 -4.52 -14.37
N LYS A 366 0.63 -5.15 -13.51
CA LYS A 366 0.38 -6.50 -13.02
C LYS A 366 -0.85 -6.62 -12.13
N TYR A 367 -1.09 -5.64 -11.27
CA TYR A 367 -2.15 -5.70 -10.26
C TYR A 367 -3.26 -4.67 -10.50
N GLU A 368 -3.34 -4.06 -11.69
CA GLU A 368 -4.29 -2.98 -11.96
C GLU A 368 -5.75 -3.43 -11.77
N GLU A 369 -6.09 -4.67 -12.15
CA GLU A 369 -7.47 -5.17 -11.98
C GLU A 369 -7.81 -5.36 -10.50
N ALA A 370 -6.87 -5.91 -9.71
CA ALA A 370 -7.03 -5.95 -8.25
C ALA A 370 -7.14 -4.54 -7.64
N MET A 371 -6.38 -3.56 -8.14
CA MET A 371 -6.45 -2.16 -7.69
C MET A 371 -7.78 -1.49 -8.06
N ASP A 372 -8.30 -1.75 -9.25
CA ASP A 372 -9.62 -1.29 -9.69
C ASP A 372 -10.73 -1.81 -8.79
N SER A 373 -10.60 -3.04 -8.27
CA SER A 373 -11.57 -3.60 -7.34
C SER A 373 -11.65 -2.83 -5.99
N LEU A 374 -10.63 -2.04 -5.66
CA LEU A 374 -10.57 -1.23 -4.43
C LEU A 374 -11.40 0.07 -4.52
N VAL A 375 -11.79 0.47 -5.73
CA VAL A 375 -12.50 1.74 -6.02
C VAL A 375 -13.88 1.49 -6.61
N PHE A 376 -14.68 2.55 -6.70
CA PHE A 376 -16.04 2.49 -7.24
C PHE A 376 -16.04 2.17 -8.74
N GLN A 377 -17.11 1.54 -9.24
CA GLN A 377 -17.16 0.95 -10.58
C GLN A 377 -16.92 1.96 -11.72
N ASN A 378 -17.31 3.23 -11.53
CA ASN A 378 -17.10 4.30 -12.53
C ASN A 378 -15.62 4.67 -12.75
N ARG A 379 -14.72 4.28 -11.84
CA ARG A 379 -13.27 4.55 -11.89
C ARG A 379 -12.46 3.35 -12.38
N ARG A 380 -13.12 2.21 -12.64
CA ARG A 380 -12.48 0.96 -13.05
C ARG A 380 -12.23 0.92 -14.56
N GLU A 381 -11.29 0.09 -14.99
CA GLU A 381 -10.96 -0.14 -16.40
C GLU A 381 -10.63 1.19 -17.10
N ASP A 382 -11.18 1.45 -18.29
CA ASP A 382 -11.02 2.72 -19.01
C ASP A 382 -12.30 3.59 -18.96
N ARG A 383 -13.15 3.38 -17.94
CA ARG A 383 -14.47 4.04 -17.85
C ARG A 383 -14.40 5.52 -17.46
N CYS A 384 -13.23 6.00 -17.01
CA CYS A 384 -13.04 7.35 -16.50
C CYS A 384 -11.95 8.06 -17.29
N GLU A 385 -12.34 9.08 -18.06
CA GLU A 385 -11.40 9.83 -18.91
C GLU A 385 -10.28 10.54 -18.12
N SER A 386 -10.55 10.87 -16.85
CA SER A 386 -9.60 11.49 -15.93
C SER A 386 -8.58 10.52 -15.32
N CYS A 387 -8.73 9.21 -15.54
CA CYS A 387 -7.81 8.16 -15.06
C CYS A 387 -7.96 6.88 -15.89
N ARG A 388 -7.42 6.91 -17.10
CA ARG A 388 -7.38 5.80 -18.06
C ARG A 388 -6.48 4.66 -17.63
N SER A 389 -6.76 3.46 -18.14
CA SER A 389 -6.03 2.25 -17.79
C SER A 389 -4.60 2.24 -18.33
N ASN A 390 -3.62 1.98 -17.46
CA ASN A 390 -2.23 1.77 -17.89
C ASN A 390 -2.05 0.39 -18.52
N LYS A 391 -2.78 -0.63 -18.06
CA LYS A 391 -2.76 -1.99 -18.60
C LYS A 391 -3.28 -2.05 -20.04
N GLN A 392 -4.23 -1.19 -20.39
CA GLN A 392 -4.65 -1.03 -21.79
C GLN A 392 -3.66 -0.21 -22.61
N ALA A 393 -3.06 0.84 -22.00
CA ALA A 393 -2.03 1.66 -22.65
C ALA A 393 -0.76 0.86 -22.99
N VAL A 394 -0.32 -0.01 -22.08
CA VAL A 394 0.77 -0.95 -22.32
C VAL A 394 0.24 -2.10 -23.15
N GLU A 395 0.32 -1.95 -24.47
CA GLU A 395 -0.04 -2.97 -25.45
C GLU A 395 0.53 -4.36 -25.08
N GLY A 396 -0.31 -5.39 -25.22
CA GLY A 396 0.03 -6.79 -24.96
C GLY A 396 -1.20 -7.57 -24.53
N ASN A 397 -1.26 -8.86 -24.88
CA ASN A 397 -2.41 -9.70 -24.55
C ASN A 397 -2.28 -10.27 -23.14
N THR A 398 -1.07 -10.66 -22.75
CA THR A 398 -0.80 -11.30 -21.46
C THR A 398 -0.09 -10.37 -20.47
N ASN A 399 -0.16 -10.69 -19.17
CA ASN A 399 0.61 -9.97 -18.16
C ASN A 399 2.14 -10.08 -18.41
N LYS A 400 2.59 -11.24 -18.89
CA LYS A 400 3.99 -11.51 -19.22
C LYS A 400 4.49 -10.60 -20.35
N GLU A 401 3.71 -10.47 -21.43
CA GLU A 401 4.07 -9.60 -22.56
C GLU A 401 4.21 -8.13 -22.14
N ARG A 402 3.25 -7.62 -21.36
CA ARG A 402 3.28 -6.25 -20.85
C ARG A 402 4.50 -5.99 -19.97
N ASN A 403 4.81 -6.90 -19.04
CA ASN A 403 6.00 -6.79 -18.19
C ASN A 403 7.31 -6.80 -19.00
N ILE A 404 7.39 -7.67 -20.03
CA ILE A 404 8.53 -7.70 -20.95
C ILE A 404 8.64 -6.37 -21.70
N ARG A 405 7.53 -5.82 -22.20
CA ARG A 405 7.52 -4.53 -22.90
C ARG A 405 8.04 -3.41 -22.01
N ILE A 406 7.55 -3.30 -20.78
CA ILE A 406 8.02 -2.30 -19.80
C ILE A 406 9.52 -2.50 -19.48
N SER A 407 9.99 -3.75 -19.36
CA SER A 407 11.42 -4.03 -19.09
C SER A 407 12.38 -3.64 -20.21
N LYS A 408 11.87 -3.44 -21.43
CA LYS A 408 12.67 -3.04 -22.60
C LYS A 408 12.89 -1.53 -22.68
N CYS A 409 12.15 -0.72 -21.92
CA CYS A 409 12.36 0.72 -21.83
C CYS A 409 13.78 1.01 -21.30
N LYS A 410 14.50 1.93 -21.93
CA LYS A 410 15.89 2.27 -21.54
C LYS A 410 16.00 3.66 -20.92
N THR A 411 15.04 4.53 -21.22
CA THR A 411 14.96 5.90 -20.70
C THR A 411 13.61 6.17 -20.03
N MET A 412 13.51 7.29 -19.31
CA MET A 412 12.23 7.69 -18.71
C MET A 412 11.21 8.09 -19.78
N GLU A 413 11.66 8.68 -20.88
CA GLU A 413 10.83 9.05 -22.03
C GLU A 413 10.23 7.80 -22.70
N ASP A 414 11.02 6.73 -22.86
CA ASP A 414 10.54 5.43 -23.34
C ASP A 414 9.44 4.89 -22.41
N LEU A 415 9.68 4.97 -21.10
CA LEU A 415 8.76 4.45 -20.09
C LEU A 415 7.46 5.25 -20.03
N ILE A 416 7.52 6.58 -20.13
CA ILE A 416 6.34 7.45 -20.23
C ILE A 416 5.58 7.16 -21.52
N SER A 417 6.26 7.03 -22.65
CA SER A 417 5.61 6.72 -23.92
C SER A 417 4.95 5.33 -23.90
N CYS A 418 5.50 4.40 -23.11
CA CYS A 418 4.92 3.08 -22.89
C CYS A 418 3.69 3.13 -21.96
N MET A 419 3.78 3.84 -20.83
CA MET A 419 2.78 3.81 -19.75
C MET A 419 1.69 4.87 -19.90
N ASN A 420 2.01 6.02 -20.51
CA ASN A 420 1.16 7.18 -20.70
C ASN A 420 1.29 7.74 -22.14
N PRO A 421 1.02 6.96 -23.19
CA PRO A 421 1.32 7.32 -24.58
C PRO A 421 0.65 8.62 -25.05
N VAL A 422 -0.58 8.90 -24.61
CA VAL A 422 -1.34 10.08 -25.06
C VAL A 422 -1.14 11.24 -24.09
N VAL A 423 -0.68 12.38 -24.58
CA VAL A 423 -0.33 13.56 -23.76
C VAL A 423 -1.56 14.22 -23.12
N THR A 424 -2.67 14.24 -23.84
CA THR A 424 -3.92 14.87 -23.42
C THR A 424 -4.73 13.99 -22.45
N TYR A 425 -4.30 12.75 -22.23
CA TYR A 425 -4.98 11.82 -21.34
C TYR A 425 -4.30 11.74 -19.99
N HIS A 426 -5.13 11.50 -18.98
CA HIS A 426 -4.70 11.20 -17.63
C HIS A 426 -4.83 9.70 -17.40
N TYR A 427 -3.78 9.09 -16.86
CA TYR A 427 -3.76 7.66 -16.57
C TYR A 427 -3.80 7.41 -15.06
N LYS A 428 -4.24 6.22 -14.68
CA LYS A 428 -4.34 5.81 -13.28
C LYS A 428 -3.01 5.89 -12.52
N LEU A 429 -1.92 5.50 -13.17
CA LEU A 429 -0.54 5.79 -12.79
C LEU A 429 0.04 6.78 -13.79
N GLN A 430 0.24 8.01 -13.34
CA GLN A 430 0.74 9.09 -14.17
C GLN A 430 2.23 9.32 -13.86
N LEU A 431 3.06 9.23 -14.90
CA LEU A 431 4.52 9.38 -14.84
C LEU A 431 5.01 10.69 -15.45
N ARG A 432 4.14 11.45 -16.13
CA ARG A 432 4.56 12.67 -16.86
C ARG A 432 5.18 13.72 -15.93
N ASP A 433 4.65 13.86 -14.73
CA ASP A 433 5.18 14.79 -13.74
C ASP A 433 6.59 14.40 -13.30
N ALA A 434 6.95 13.11 -13.32
CA ALA A 434 8.29 12.62 -12.99
C ALA A 434 9.40 13.16 -13.92
N VAL A 435 9.08 13.59 -15.15
CA VAL A 435 10.06 14.09 -16.13
C VAL A 435 10.08 15.61 -16.26
N VAL A 436 8.95 16.29 -16.06
CA VAL A 436 8.87 17.76 -16.24
C VAL A 436 9.85 18.51 -15.34
N GLY A 437 10.21 17.91 -14.20
CA GLY A 437 11.27 18.43 -13.35
C GLY A 437 12.62 18.58 -14.06
N TYR A 438 13.07 17.58 -14.82
CA TYR A 438 14.42 17.58 -15.40
C TYR A 438 14.58 18.57 -16.57
N ALA A 439 13.51 18.89 -17.29
CA ALA A 439 13.59 19.63 -18.55
C ALA A 439 13.46 21.16 -18.42
N ARG A 440 12.97 21.70 -17.29
CA ARG A 440 12.60 23.13 -17.18
C ARG A 440 13.46 23.99 -16.26
N GLY A 441 14.56 23.48 -15.70
CA GLY A 441 15.40 24.28 -14.78
C GLY A 441 14.63 24.82 -13.57
N ALA A 442 13.49 24.23 -13.24
CA ALA A 442 12.76 24.57 -12.02
C ALA A 442 13.64 24.19 -10.83
N ALA A 443 13.79 25.12 -9.87
CA ALA A 443 14.68 24.94 -8.73
C ALA A 443 14.38 23.68 -7.89
N ASN A 444 13.20 23.08 -8.05
CA ASN A 444 12.80 21.80 -7.47
C ASN A 444 12.07 20.95 -8.52
N PRO A 445 12.78 20.09 -9.28
CA PRO A 445 12.14 19.13 -10.17
C PRO A 445 11.27 18.18 -9.35
N LYS A 446 9.94 18.22 -9.53
CA LYS A 446 9.03 17.26 -8.89
C LYS A 446 9.19 15.89 -9.57
N SER A 447 10.09 15.05 -9.08
CA SER A 447 10.15 13.65 -9.52
C SER A 447 9.17 12.83 -8.71
N ALA A 448 7.90 12.80 -9.13
CA ALA A 448 6.85 12.07 -8.44
C ALA A 448 6.06 11.16 -9.39
N ILE A 449 5.61 10.03 -8.84
CA ILE A 449 4.62 9.15 -9.48
C ILE A 449 3.25 9.47 -8.87
N GLU A 450 2.26 9.74 -9.71
CA GLU A 450 0.92 10.15 -9.29
C GLU A 450 -0.10 9.01 -9.48
N PHE A 451 -0.85 8.71 -8.43
CA PHE A 451 -1.97 7.75 -8.43
C PHE A 451 -3.30 8.51 -8.51
N ARG A 452 -4.13 8.20 -9.51
CA ARG A 452 -5.36 8.94 -9.84
C ARG A 452 -6.66 8.13 -9.79
N GLN A 453 -6.57 6.85 -9.39
CA GLN A 453 -7.69 5.91 -9.39
C GLN A 453 -8.79 6.24 -8.38
N HIS A 454 -8.42 6.84 -7.25
CA HIS A 454 -9.33 6.98 -6.11
C HIS A 454 -10.15 8.27 -6.25
N ALA A 455 -11.45 8.20 -5.93
CA ALA A 455 -12.30 9.38 -5.84
C ALA A 455 -11.99 10.19 -4.57
N SER A 456 -12.30 11.48 -4.52
CA SER A 456 -12.20 12.22 -3.27
C SER A 456 -13.12 11.63 -2.19
N SER A 457 -12.74 11.78 -0.92
CA SER A 457 -13.54 11.28 0.21
C SER A 457 -13.42 12.19 1.43
N THR A 458 -14.52 12.33 2.16
CA THR A 458 -14.60 12.99 3.47
C THR A 458 -14.37 11.97 4.59
N ASP A 459 -14.35 10.67 4.26
CA ASP A 459 -13.89 9.66 5.19
C ASP A 459 -12.36 9.68 5.26
N LYS A 460 -11.87 10.25 6.36
CA LYS A 460 -10.44 10.29 6.71
C LYS A 460 -9.78 8.91 6.69
N THR A 461 -10.52 7.84 7.02
CA THR A 461 -10.00 6.46 7.01
C THR A 461 -9.71 6.03 5.58
N THR A 462 -10.68 6.22 4.68
CA THR A 462 -10.53 5.99 3.24
C THR A 462 -9.31 6.72 2.66
N VAL A 463 -9.20 8.04 2.88
CA VAL A 463 -8.10 8.83 2.32
C VAL A 463 -6.74 8.39 2.87
N THR A 464 -6.62 8.24 4.19
CA THR A 464 -5.34 7.85 4.80
C THR A 464 -4.94 6.41 4.45
N HIS A 465 -5.89 5.49 4.31
CA HIS A 465 -5.62 4.13 3.81
C HIS A 465 -5.17 4.12 2.35
N TRP A 466 -5.71 5.01 1.51
CA TRP A 466 -5.26 5.13 0.12
C TRP A 466 -3.83 5.69 0.02
N ILE A 467 -3.51 6.74 0.78
CA ILE A 467 -2.14 7.29 0.85
C ILE A 467 -1.14 6.21 1.33
N ARG A 468 -1.49 5.47 2.38
CA ARG A 468 -0.67 4.36 2.89
C ARG A 468 -0.47 3.28 1.85
N PHE A 469 -1.53 2.92 1.12
CA PHE A 469 -1.48 1.96 0.03
C PHE A 469 -0.48 2.42 -1.05
N CYS A 470 -0.62 3.65 -1.57
CA CYS A 470 0.27 4.20 -2.60
C CYS A 470 1.74 4.22 -2.15
N ALA A 471 2.01 4.69 -0.94
CA ALA A 471 3.38 4.75 -0.41
C ALA A 471 3.98 3.34 -0.20
N ALA A 472 3.21 2.40 0.35
CA ALA A 472 3.64 1.01 0.50
C ALA A 472 3.89 0.36 -0.86
N PHE A 473 3.02 0.63 -1.84
CA PHE A 473 3.13 0.11 -3.20
C PHE A 473 4.45 0.52 -3.86
N VAL A 474 4.76 1.83 -3.88
CA VAL A 474 5.99 2.35 -4.49
C VAL A 474 7.21 1.82 -3.75
N ARG A 475 7.26 1.96 -2.42
CA ARG A 475 8.39 1.55 -1.59
C ARG A 475 8.72 0.06 -1.74
N ASN A 476 7.70 -0.80 -1.70
CA ASN A 476 7.93 -2.24 -1.77
C ASN A 476 8.21 -2.68 -3.20
N SER A 477 7.57 -2.09 -4.22
CA SER A 477 7.88 -2.40 -5.61
C SER A 477 9.32 -2.02 -5.99
N SER A 478 9.82 -0.87 -5.52
CA SER A 478 11.20 -0.45 -5.78
C SER A 478 12.22 -1.31 -5.03
N ARG A 479 11.95 -1.71 -3.79
CA ARG A 479 12.92 -2.48 -2.98
C ARG A 479 12.95 -3.97 -3.31
N LEU A 480 11.82 -4.56 -3.66
CA LEU A 480 11.71 -6.00 -3.88
C LEU A 480 12.21 -6.40 -5.27
N ARG A 481 12.29 -7.71 -5.50
CA ARG A 481 12.66 -8.29 -6.80
C ARG A 481 11.64 -7.89 -7.86
N SER A 482 12.09 -7.84 -9.11
CA SER A 482 11.22 -7.60 -10.26
C SER A 482 10.07 -8.61 -10.27
N PRO A 483 8.84 -8.18 -10.61
CA PRO A 483 7.67 -9.05 -10.53
C PRO A 483 7.74 -10.18 -11.55
N ALA A 484 7.45 -11.39 -11.08
CA ALA A 484 7.08 -12.50 -11.95
C ALA A 484 5.67 -12.24 -12.54
N ALA A 485 5.45 -12.69 -13.77
CA ALA A 485 4.15 -12.56 -14.43
C ALA A 485 3.08 -13.43 -13.73
N LEU A 486 1.84 -12.94 -13.70
CA LEU A 486 0.70 -13.74 -13.27
C LEU A 486 0.40 -14.85 -14.28
N LYS A 487 -0.14 -15.97 -13.80
CA LYS A 487 -0.66 -17.03 -14.67
C LYS A 487 -1.95 -16.53 -15.32
N GLY A 488 -2.21 -16.92 -16.57
CA GLY A 488 -3.46 -16.55 -17.26
C GLY A 488 -4.73 -17.07 -16.57
N THR A 489 -4.60 -18.03 -15.66
CA THR A 489 -5.70 -18.61 -14.87
C THR A 489 -5.85 -17.99 -13.48
N THR A 490 -5.09 -16.93 -13.17
CA THR A 490 -5.16 -16.26 -11.85
C THR A 490 -6.49 -15.54 -11.75
N SER A 491 -7.28 -15.83 -10.72
CA SER A 491 -8.55 -15.13 -10.49
C SER A 491 -8.31 -13.74 -9.90
N LEU A 492 -9.31 -12.85 -9.97
CA LEU A 492 -9.24 -11.52 -9.35
C LEU A 492 -9.04 -11.59 -7.83
N GLU A 493 -9.66 -12.55 -7.14
CA GLU A 493 -9.46 -12.76 -5.70
C GLU A 493 -8.02 -13.16 -5.39
N GLU A 494 -7.46 -14.06 -6.21
CA GLU A 494 -6.08 -14.47 -6.06
C GLU A 494 -5.12 -13.31 -6.38
N GLU A 495 -5.38 -12.52 -7.42
CA GLU A 495 -4.60 -11.32 -7.75
C GLU A 495 -4.62 -10.29 -6.61
N PHE A 496 -5.78 -10.07 -5.99
CA PHE A 496 -5.94 -9.22 -4.81
C PHE A 496 -5.09 -9.74 -3.64
N ASP A 497 -5.18 -11.03 -3.30
CA ASP A 497 -4.37 -11.62 -2.25
C ASP A 497 -2.87 -11.44 -2.54
N LEU A 498 -2.43 -11.71 -3.77
CA LEU A 498 -1.04 -11.60 -4.20
C LEU A 498 -0.53 -10.15 -4.12
N LEU A 499 -1.36 -9.16 -4.46
CA LEU A 499 -1.04 -7.74 -4.31
C LEU A 499 -0.72 -7.40 -2.85
N PHE A 500 -1.58 -7.81 -1.91
CA PHE A 500 -1.37 -7.51 -0.48
C PHE A 500 -0.27 -8.35 0.16
N GLU A 501 -0.08 -9.60 -0.28
CA GLU A 501 0.95 -10.50 0.24
C GLU A 501 2.36 -10.10 -0.22
N TYR A 502 2.52 -9.73 -1.49
CA TYR A 502 3.84 -9.53 -2.10
C TYR A 502 4.23 -8.07 -2.29
N VAL A 503 3.28 -7.16 -2.47
CA VAL A 503 3.55 -5.75 -2.74
C VAL A 503 3.20 -4.88 -1.55
N ILE A 504 1.94 -4.83 -1.10
CA ILE A 504 1.53 -3.91 -0.02
C ILE A 504 2.10 -4.34 1.33
N LYS A 505 2.05 -5.63 1.63
CA LYS A 505 2.54 -6.24 2.88
C LYS A 505 1.92 -5.64 4.15
N ASP A 506 0.67 -5.18 4.05
CA ASP A 506 -0.11 -4.65 5.16
C ASP A 506 -1.47 -5.35 5.22
N ARG A 507 -1.66 -6.16 6.26
CA ARG A 507 -2.88 -6.96 6.44
C ARG A 507 -4.07 -6.15 6.93
N ALA A 508 -3.85 -5.07 7.66
CA ALA A 508 -4.95 -4.20 8.06
C ALA A 508 -5.55 -3.50 6.83
N LEU A 509 -4.69 -3.02 5.92
CA LEU A 509 -5.14 -2.49 4.64
C LEU A 509 -5.84 -3.55 3.79
N ARG A 510 -5.30 -4.78 3.73
CA ARG A 510 -5.96 -5.90 3.03
C ARG A 510 -7.38 -6.11 3.52
N ASN A 511 -7.57 -6.23 4.84
CA ASN A 511 -8.87 -6.51 5.43
C ASN A 511 -9.85 -5.35 5.18
N TYR A 512 -9.40 -4.11 5.38
CA TYR A 512 -10.18 -2.90 5.06
C TYR A 512 -10.66 -2.88 3.59
N TYR A 513 -9.76 -3.12 2.63
CA TYR A 513 -10.14 -3.08 1.21
C TYR A 513 -10.96 -4.29 0.78
N LYS A 514 -10.78 -5.45 1.42
CA LYS A 514 -11.63 -6.62 1.18
C LYS A 514 -13.08 -6.32 1.56
N GLU A 515 -13.30 -5.80 2.76
CA GLU A 515 -14.63 -5.39 3.24
C GLU A 515 -15.26 -4.32 2.33
N ARG A 516 -14.46 -3.33 1.92
CA ARG A 516 -14.91 -2.26 1.01
C ARG A 516 -15.32 -2.80 -0.37
N ARG A 517 -14.51 -3.69 -0.94
CA ARG A 517 -14.82 -4.33 -2.23
C ARG A 517 -16.10 -5.16 -2.14
N ASP A 518 -16.27 -5.93 -1.07
CA ASP A 518 -17.46 -6.74 -0.85
C ASP A 518 -18.71 -5.85 -0.69
N ALA A 519 -18.57 -4.66 -0.07
CA ALA A 519 -19.64 -3.67 -0.02
C ALA A 519 -20.02 -3.12 -1.39
N PHE A 520 -19.05 -2.81 -2.26
CA PHE A 520 -19.33 -2.36 -3.64
C PHE A 520 -20.05 -3.42 -4.48
N ASN A 521 -19.69 -4.70 -4.31
CA ASN A 521 -20.35 -5.77 -5.04
C ASN A 521 -21.82 -5.91 -4.62
N ARG A 522 -22.12 -5.83 -3.31
CA ARG A 522 -23.50 -5.85 -2.81
C ARG A 522 -24.35 -4.68 -3.35
N GLU A 523 -23.77 -3.49 -3.45
CA GLU A 523 -24.48 -2.32 -3.97
C GLU A 523 -24.76 -2.43 -5.48
N GLY A 524 -23.86 -3.05 -6.24
CA GLY A 524 -24.07 -3.34 -7.66
C GLY A 524 -25.24 -4.30 -7.90
N ASP A 525 -25.34 -5.35 -7.08
CA ASP A 525 -26.39 -6.37 -7.21
C ASP A 525 -27.80 -5.79 -6.95
N LEU A 526 -27.95 -4.93 -5.94
CA LEU A 526 -29.23 -4.27 -5.61
C LEU A 526 -29.75 -3.39 -6.75
N LYS A 527 -28.86 -2.71 -7.49
CA LYS A 527 -29.25 -1.84 -8.61
C LYS A 527 -29.68 -2.62 -9.84
N LEU A 528 -29.11 -3.81 -10.05
CA LEU A 528 -29.50 -4.72 -11.13
C LEU A 528 -30.89 -5.31 -10.87
N SER A 529 -31.23 -5.64 -9.62
CA SER A 529 -32.57 -6.12 -9.26
C SER A 529 -33.64 -5.04 -9.49
N ASP A 530 -33.38 -3.79 -9.10
CA ASP A 530 -34.35 -2.70 -9.27
C ASP A 530 -34.58 -2.34 -10.75
N SER A 531 -33.51 -2.34 -11.56
CA SER A 531 -33.62 -2.09 -13.00
C SER A 531 -34.34 -3.21 -13.76
N SER A 532 -34.35 -4.43 -13.20
CA SER A 532 -35.07 -5.58 -13.77
C SER A 532 -36.57 -5.59 -13.45
N MET A 533 -37.02 -4.86 -12.42
CA MET A 533 -38.44 -4.68 -12.09
C MET A 533 -39.11 -3.53 -12.86
N LEU A 534 -38.32 -2.70 -13.53
CA LEU A 534 -38.79 -1.58 -14.36
C LEU A 534 -38.87 -1.92 -15.86
N LYS A 535 -38.70 -3.20 -16.23
CA LYS A 535 -38.95 -3.76 -17.57
C LYS A 535 -40.07 -4.77 -17.48
#